data_AF-A0A5R9B8S3-F1
#
_entry.id   AF-A0A5R9B8S3-F1
#
_cell.length_a   1.000
_cell.length_b   1.000
_cell.length_c   1.000
_cell.angle_alpha   90.00
_cell.angle_beta   90.00
_cell.angle_gamma   90.00
#
_symmetry.space_group_name_H-M   'P 1'
#
loop_
_entity.id
_entity.type
_entity.pdbx_description
1 polymer ?
#
loop_
_entity_poly.entity_id
_entity_poly.type
_entity_poly.pdbx_seq_one_letter_code
_entity_poly.pdbx_strand_id
1 'polypeptide(L)'
;MSVGRVTLVGAGPGAVDLMTVRARDVLLTADVVLYDRLAPTEELRSWAPHAELFDVGKRPGHHRVSQENIHQMILRWALEGKHVVRLKGGDPFVFGRGCEEVAACREAGVPVTVVPGVTSAVSVPAAAGIPVTARGINRAFTVISAHDPLTEDEFNGLVTLGGTIVILMGIGTLGHTVEGLMRHGLSRQTPVGTVENGYCADQRVTLSQLDAVHTVAATQRLRSPAVLVIGEVVKLASNGPETGEASAVYGRVLQAASAAAFPTAAL
;
A
#
# COMPACT_ATOMS: atom_id res chain seq x y z
N MET A 1 30.91 -2.14 24.25
CA MET A 1 30.11 -3.01 23.34
C MET A 1 30.08 -2.32 21.98
N SER A 2 30.13 -3.08 20.89
CA SER A 2 29.99 -2.51 19.54
C SER A 2 28.52 -2.13 19.31
N VAL A 3 28.28 -1.00 18.65
CA VAL A 3 26.93 -0.61 18.20
C VAL A 3 26.37 -1.71 17.28
N GLY A 4 25.10 -2.04 17.47
CA GLY A 4 24.36 -3.00 16.67
C GLY A 4 23.94 -2.42 15.33
N ARG A 5 22.81 -2.89 14.79
CA ARG A 5 22.29 -2.41 13.51
C ARG A 5 20.77 -2.43 13.49
N VAL A 6 20.21 -1.62 12.60
CA VAL A 6 18.78 -1.54 12.35
C VAL A 6 18.48 -1.97 10.92
N THR A 7 17.47 -2.80 10.74
CA THR A 7 16.92 -3.11 9.40
C THR A 7 15.43 -2.78 9.35
N LEU A 8 15.05 -1.80 8.55
CA LEU A 8 13.64 -1.55 8.22
C LEU A 8 13.23 -2.53 7.13
N VAL A 9 12.17 -3.30 7.36
CA VAL A 9 11.73 -4.37 6.47
C VAL A 9 10.29 -4.15 6.06
N GLY A 10 10.06 -4.08 4.74
CA GLY A 10 8.72 -4.13 4.17
C GLY A 10 8.15 -5.54 4.21
N ALA A 11 6.99 -5.69 4.85
CA ALA A 11 6.32 -6.97 5.08
C ALA A 11 5.29 -7.32 3.99
N GLY A 12 5.13 -6.47 2.98
CA GLY A 12 4.10 -6.67 1.96
C GLY A 12 2.69 -6.28 2.45
N PRO A 13 1.66 -6.44 1.61
CA PRO A 13 0.32 -5.88 1.86
C PRO A 13 -0.52 -6.66 2.88
N GLY A 14 -0.12 -7.88 3.25
CA GLY A 14 -0.88 -8.72 4.18
C GLY A 14 -0.60 -10.21 4.02
N ALA A 15 -0.42 -10.71 2.79
CA ALA A 15 -0.07 -12.13 2.61
C ALA A 15 1.42 -12.42 2.81
N VAL A 16 1.65 -13.56 3.47
CA VAL A 16 2.96 -14.11 3.85
C VAL A 16 3.84 -14.40 2.63
N ASP A 17 3.26 -14.85 1.53
CA ASP A 17 3.93 -15.19 0.28
C ASP A 17 4.34 -13.96 -0.55
N LEU A 18 3.89 -12.77 -0.17
CA LEU A 18 4.31 -11.49 -0.75
C LEU A 18 5.46 -10.82 0.01
N MET A 19 5.94 -11.45 1.10
CA MET A 19 7.19 -11.03 1.72
C MET A 19 8.37 -11.40 0.82
N THR A 20 9.33 -10.49 0.71
CA THR A 20 10.55 -10.76 -0.06
C THR A 20 11.40 -11.81 0.65
N VAL A 21 12.17 -12.60 -0.12
CA VAL A 21 13.14 -13.55 0.45
C VAL A 21 14.10 -12.84 1.42
N ARG A 22 14.58 -11.66 1.04
CA ARG A 22 15.45 -10.84 1.89
C ARG A 22 14.78 -10.43 3.21
N ALA A 23 13.47 -10.14 3.22
CA ALA A 23 12.73 -9.84 4.44
C ALA A 23 12.71 -11.05 5.39
N ARG A 24 12.50 -12.26 4.86
CA ARG A 24 12.55 -13.52 5.62
C ARG A 24 13.93 -13.76 6.23
N ASP A 25 14.98 -13.63 5.42
CA ASP A 25 16.35 -13.89 5.86
C ASP A 25 16.79 -12.93 6.97
N VAL A 26 16.38 -11.66 6.88
CA VAL A 26 16.69 -10.66 7.91
C VAL A 26 16.02 -11.01 9.24
N LEU A 27 14.77 -11.44 9.23
CA LEU A 27 14.01 -11.79 10.44
C LEU A 27 14.64 -12.96 11.22
N LEU A 28 15.24 -13.93 10.51
CA LEU A 28 15.92 -15.08 11.14
C LEU A 28 17.11 -14.67 12.02
N THR A 29 17.73 -13.52 11.71
CA THR A 29 18.91 -13.01 12.42
C THR A 29 18.59 -11.86 13.39
N ALA A 30 17.32 -11.56 13.61
CA ALA A 30 16.90 -10.45 14.46
C ALA A 30 17.01 -10.83 15.95
N ASP A 31 17.54 -9.90 16.76
CA ASP A 31 17.47 -10.00 18.22
C ASP A 31 16.18 -9.38 18.75
N VAL A 32 15.70 -8.34 18.07
CA VAL A 32 14.46 -7.63 18.40
C VAL A 32 13.70 -7.32 17.12
N VAL A 33 12.39 -7.56 17.11
CA VAL A 33 11.50 -7.11 16.02
C VAL A 33 10.43 -6.19 16.57
N LEU A 34 10.38 -4.96 16.06
CA LEU A 34 9.27 -4.03 16.25
C LEU A 34 8.34 -4.12 15.04
N TYR A 35 7.09 -4.50 15.24
CA TYR A 35 6.11 -4.67 14.17
C TYR A 35 4.84 -3.86 14.41
N ASP A 36 4.16 -3.49 13.33
CA ASP A 36 2.85 -2.84 13.40
C ASP A 36 1.73 -3.74 12.87
N ARG A 37 0.49 -3.29 13.06
CA ARG A 37 -0.73 -4.06 12.75
C ARG A 37 -0.87 -4.42 11.26
N LEU A 38 -0.23 -3.67 10.36
CA LEU A 38 -0.39 -3.87 8.92
C LEU A 38 0.56 -4.92 8.35
N ALA A 39 1.54 -5.39 9.14
CA ALA A 39 2.38 -6.51 8.75
C ALA A 39 1.64 -7.85 8.98
N PRO A 40 1.86 -8.87 8.13
CA PRO A 40 1.50 -10.24 8.47
C PRO A 40 2.23 -10.64 9.75
N THR A 41 1.50 -11.01 10.79
CA THR A 41 2.07 -11.27 12.13
C THR A 41 1.75 -12.64 12.69
N GLU A 42 0.80 -13.37 12.09
CA GLU A 42 0.32 -14.67 12.59
C GLU A 42 1.45 -15.69 12.78
N GLU A 43 2.40 -15.72 11.86
CA GLU A 43 3.53 -16.64 11.88
C GLU A 43 4.86 -15.95 12.26
N LEU A 44 4.83 -14.70 12.74
CA LEU A 44 6.05 -13.91 13.00
C LEU A 44 7.04 -14.60 13.94
N ARG A 45 6.52 -15.39 14.89
CA ARG A 45 7.34 -16.21 15.79
C ARG A 45 8.17 -17.28 15.06
N SER A 46 7.65 -17.85 13.97
CA SER A 46 8.37 -18.84 13.17
C SER A 46 9.47 -18.21 12.32
N TRP A 47 9.29 -16.97 11.89
CA TRP A 47 10.24 -16.26 11.03
C TRP A 47 11.34 -15.54 11.80
N ALA A 48 11.06 -15.18 13.06
CA ALA A 48 12.00 -14.59 14.00
C ALA A 48 12.03 -15.41 15.31
N PRO A 49 12.53 -16.67 15.26
CA PRO A 49 12.45 -17.60 16.39
C PRO A 49 13.27 -17.14 17.59
N HIS A 50 14.33 -16.35 17.37
CA HIS A 50 15.24 -15.89 18.43
C HIS A 50 14.96 -14.47 18.91
N ALA A 51 14.05 -13.74 18.24
CA ALA A 51 13.84 -12.34 18.52
C ALA A 51 12.84 -12.09 19.66
N GLU A 52 13.09 -11.06 20.46
CA GLU A 52 12.04 -10.42 21.25
C GLU A 52 11.08 -9.67 20.30
N LEU A 53 9.77 -9.90 20.40
CA LEU A 53 8.78 -9.31 19.49
C LEU A 53 7.98 -8.21 20.22
N PHE A 54 7.96 -7.01 19.65
CA PHE A 54 7.27 -5.84 20.20
C PHE A 54 6.25 -5.27 19.20
N ASP A 55 4.97 -5.30 19.58
CA ASP A 55 3.89 -4.65 18.84
C ASP A 55 3.90 -3.14 19.13
N VAL A 56 4.18 -2.33 18.10
CA VAL A 56 4.13 -0.86 18.14
C VAL A 56 2.88 -0.29 17.46
N GLY A 57 2.02 -1.13 16.86
CA GLY A 57 0.82 -0.75 16.10
C GLY A 57 -0.45 -0.54 16.94
N LYS A 58 -0.48 -1.05 18.17
CA LYS A 58 -1.56 -0.98 19.18
C LYS A 58 -2.83 -1.79 18.97
N ARG A 59 -3.39 -2.19 20.12
CA ARG A 59 -4.74 -2.76 20.36
C ARG A 59 -5.78 -1.67 20.73
N PRO A 60 -7.09 -1.92 20.57
CA PRO A 60 -8.15 -0.98 20.96
C PRO A 60 -8.03 -0.56 22.43
N GLY A 61 -8.09 0.76 22.72
CA GLY A 61 -8.14 1.30 24.09
C GLY A 61 -6.84 1.85 24.71
N HIS A 62 -5.71 1.85 23.99
CA HIS A 62 -4.46 2.44 24.50
C HIS A 62 -3.89 3.51 23.52
N HIS A 63 -3.31 4.61 24.05
CA HIS A 63 -2.78 5.77 23.29
C HIS A 63 -1.61 5.48 22.32
N ARG A 64 -1.77 5.50 20.99
CA ARG A 64 -0.71 5.25 19.97
C ARG A 64 0.73 5.51 20.45
N VAL A 65 1.63 4.53 20.31
CA VAL A 65 3.05 4.76 20.60
C VAL A 65 3.49 5.87 19.65
N SER A 66 3.98 6.99 20.20
CA SER A 66 4.42 8.09 19.36
C SER A 66 5.58 7.61 18.48
N GLN A 67 5.74 8.24 17.32
CA GLN A 67 6.87 7.92 16.46
C GLN A 67 8.21 8.11 17.18
N GLU A 68 8.28 9.17 18.00
CA GLU A 68 9.44 9.44 18.84
C GLU A 68 9.75 8.26 19.77
N ASN A 69 8.73 7.70 20.43
CA ASN A 69 8.93 6.53 21.29
C ASN A 69 9.40 5.31 20.49
N ILE A 70 8.91 5.11 19.26
CA ILE A 70 9.41 4.04 18.37
C ILE A 70 10.88 4.28 18.04
N HIS A 71 11.29 5.51 17.72
CA HIS A 71 12.68 5.87 17.49
C HIS A 71 13.54 5.53 18.71
N GLN A 72 13.13 5.98 19.90
CA GLN A 72 13.85 5.73 21.15
C GLN A 72 14.00 4.22 21.43
N MET A 73 12.96 3.42 21.19
CA MET A 73 13.03 1.96 21.33
C MET A 73 14.06 1.34 20.37
N ILE A 74 14.00 1.70 19.08
CA ILE A 74 14.92 1.21 18.05
C ILE A 74 16.37 1.56 18.43
N LEU A 75 16.62 2.83 18.75
CA LEU A 75 17.95 3.34 19.08
C LEU A 75 18.51 2.68 20.33
N ARG A 76 17.70 2.54 21.38
CA ARG A 76 18.12 1.89 22.63
C ARG A 76 18.71 0.50 22.37
N TRP A 77 17.96 -0.38 21.71
CA TRP A 77 18.42 -1.75 21.48
C TRP A 77 19.60 -1.82 20.51
N ALA A 78 19.64 -0.95 19.50
CA ALA A 78 20.78 -0.89 18.60
C ALA A 78 22.06 -0.43 19.33
N LEU A 79 21.96 0.54 20.23
CA LEU A 79 23.10 1.00 21.06
C LEU A 79 23.55 -0.05 22.09
N GLU A 80 22.64 -0.94 22.52
CA GLU A 80 22.96 -2.12 23.32
C GLU A 80 23.66 -3.24 22.49
N GLY A 81 23.88 -3.04 21.19
CA GLY A 81 24.56 -3.98 20.31
C GLY A 81 23.64 -4.95 19.56
N LYS A 82 22.32 -4.82 19.70
CA LYS A 82 21.34 -5.73 19.10
C LYS A 82 21.11 -5.45 17.60
N HIS A 83 20.76 -6.49 16.85
CA HIS A 83 20.14 -6.38 15.54
C HIS A 83 18.63 -6.15 15.70
N VAL A 84 18.21 -4.91 15.45
CA VAL A 84 16.82 -4.48 15.54
C VAL A 84 16.18 -4.50 14.16
N VAL A 85 15.08 -5.23 14.01
CA VAL A 85 14.26 -5.23 12.79
C VAL A 85 13.00 -4.42 13.03
N ARG A 86 12.73 -3.43 12.19
CA ARG A 86 11.46 -2.70 12.16
C ARG A 86 10.62 -3.22 10.99
N LEU A 87 9.69 -4.13 11.29
CA LEU A 87 8.84 -4.80 10.31
C LEU A 87 7.57 -3.95 10.04
N LYS A 88 7.42 -3.44 8.82
CA LYS A 88 6.39 -2.46 8.43
C LYS A 88 5.48 -3.05 7.37
N GLY A 89 4.17 -2.88 7.51
CA GLY A 89 3.23 -3.24 6.44
C GLY A 89 3.53 -2.51 5.12
N GLY A 90 3.39 -3.21 3.99
CA GLY A 90 3.70 -2.70 2.66
C GLY A 90 5.19 -2.48 2.45
N ASP A 91 5.54 -1.27 2.01
CA ASP A 91 6.92 -0.82 1.80
C ASP A 91 7.31 0.26 2.82
N PRO A 92 8.53 0.25 3.41
CA PRO A 92 8.93 1.22 4.42
C PRO A 92 8.86 2.69 3.97
N PHE A 93 9.01 2.95 2.67
CA PHE A 93 9.09 4.29 2.09
C PHE A 93 7.81 4.75 1.38
N VAL A 94 6.77 3.92 1.30
CA VAL A 94 5.45 4.33 0.77
C VAL A 94 4.51 4.64 1.93
N PHE A 95 4.48 5.92 2.34
CA PHE A 95 3.72 6.44 3.50
C PHE A 95 3.93 5.67 4.82
N GLY A 96 5.03 4.92 4.92
CA GLY A 96 5.36 4.13 6.10
C GLY A 96 6.18 4.89 7.14
N ARG A 97 6.58 6.15 6.90
CA ARG A 97 7.49 6.94 7.76
C ARG A 97 8.90 6.35 7.90
N GLY A 98 9.30 5.43 7.02
CA GLY A 98 10.64 4.82 7.09
C GLY A 98 11.77 5.82 6.95
N CYS A 99 11.57 6.93 6.23
CA CYS A 99 12.57 8.00 6.12
C CYS A 99 12.88 8.66 7.48
N GLU A 100 11.86 8.86 8.32
CA GLU A 100 12.04 9.44 9.66
C GLU A 100 12.84 8.50 10.57
N GLU A 101 12.49 7.21 10.54
CA GLU A 101 13.20 6.17 11.31
C GLU A 101 14.66 6.01 10.85
N VAL A 102 14.92 6.09 9.54
CA VAL A 102 16.29 6.08 8.97
C VAL A 102 17.07 7.33 9.38
N ALA A 103 16.44 8.51 9.36
CA ALA A 103 17.07 9.76 9.77
C ALA A 103 17.49 9.70 11.24
N ALA A 104 16.60 9.26 12.12
CA ALA A 104 16.90 9.09 13.55
C ALA A 104 18.08 8.12 13.79
N CYS A 105 18.14 6.99 13.05
CA CYS A 105 19.26 6.06 13.14
C CYS A 105 20.59 6.71 12.70
N ARG A 106 20.58 7.44 11.59
CA ARG A 106 21.77 8.12 11.06
C ARG A 106 22.27 9.21 12.00
N GLU A 107 21.38 10.01 12.56
CA GLU A 107 21.71 11.04 13.53
C GLU A 107 22.36 10.46 14.80
N ALA A 108 21.89 9.30 15.25
CA ALA A 108 22.45 8.57 16.38
C ALA A 108 23.71 7.73 16.06
N GLY A 109 24.21 7.76 14.81
CA GLY A 109 25.36 6.96 14.39
C GLY A 109 25.11 5.44 14.33
N VAL A 110 23.84 5.02 14.26
CA VAL A 110 23.43 3.61 14.18
C VAL A 110 23.37 3.15 12.72
N PRO A 111 24.09 2.08 12.33
CA PRO A 111 23.99 1.49 11.00
C PRO A 111 22.54 1.09 10.69
N VAL A 112 21.99 1.60 9.58
CA VAL A 112 20.61 1.31 9.16
C VAL A 112 20.55 0.87 7.70
N THR A 113 19.80 -0.21 7.44
CA THR A 113 19.50 -0.72 6.09
C THR A 113 18.00 -0.78 5.88
N VAL A 114 17.55 -0.63 4.63
CA VAL A 114 16.15 -0.78 4.25
C VAL A 114 16.00 -1.96 3.29
N VAL A 115 15.05 -2.83 3.58
CA VAL A 115 14.60 -3.92 2.72
C VAL A 115 13.23 -3.52 2.16
N PRO A 116 13.12 -3.30 0.84
CA PRO A 116 11.85 -2.97 0.22
C PRO A 116 10.80 -4.05 0.40
N GLY A 117 9.54 -3.64 0.38
CA GLY A 117 8.39 -4.54 0.42
C GLY A 117 7.45 -4.32 -0.77
N VAL A 118 6.56 -5.29 -0.99
CA VAL A 118 5.50 -5.13 -1.98
C VAL A 118 4.48 -4.11 -1.45
N THR A 119 4.38 -2.95 -2.08
CA THR A 119 3.47 -1.89 -1.63
C THR A 119 2.00 -2.25 -1.86
N SER A 120 1.13 -1.87 -0.92
CA SER A 120 -0.32 -2.02 -1.07
C SER A 120 -0.88 -1.15 -2.19
N ALA A 121 -0.22 -0.03 -2.54
CA ALA A 121 -0.65 0.85 -3.62
C ALA A 121 -0.71 0.17 -5.00
N VAL A 122 0.03 -0.93 -5.19
CA VAL A 122 0.07 -1.67 -6.47
C VAL A 122 -0.55 -3.05 -6.31
N SER A 123 -0.15 -3.78 -5.27
CA SER A 123 -0.53 -5.18 -5.10
C SER A 123 -2.00 -5.36 -4.69
N VAL A 124 -2.53 -4.51 -3.80
CA VAL A 124 -3.91 -4.68 -3.31
C VAL A 124 -4.94 -4.47 -4.43
N PRO A 125 -4.81 -3.47 -5.32
CA PRO A 125 -5.62 -3.41 -6.54
C PRO A 125 -5.51 -4.68 -7.40
N ALA A 126 -4.29 -5.22 -7.57
CA ALA A 126 -4.06 -6.42 -8.36
C ALA A 126 -4.75 -7.66 -7.78
N ALA A 127 -4.89 -7.76 -6.45
CA ALA A 127 -5.67 -8.81 -5.79
C ALA A 127 -7.18 -8.80 -6.16
N ALA A 128 -7.68 -7.66 -6.66
CA ALA A 128 -9.02 -7.50 -7.20
C ALA A 128 -9.08 -7.53 -8.74
N GLY A 129 -7.95 -7.83 -9.40
CA GLY A 129 -7.82 -7.77 -10.85
C GLY A 129 -7.77 -6.36 -11.43
N ILE A 130 -7.55 -5.33 -10.60
CA ILE A 130 -7.44 -3.93 -11.05
C ILE A 130 -5.95 -3.60 -11.24
N PRO A 131 -5.43 -3.51 -12.47
CA PRO A 131 -4.07 -3.04 -12.67
C PRO A 131 -3.99 -1.54 -12.43
N VAL A 132 -2.87 -1.03 -11.91
CA VAL A 132 -2.68 0.43 -11.74
C VAL A 132 -2.34 1.13 -13.05
N THR A 133 -1.90 0.37 -14.06
CA THR A 133 -1.68 0.86 -15.42
C THR A 133 -2.14 -0.19 -16.43
N ALA A 134 -2.73 0.27 -17.53
CA ALA A 134 -3.05 -0.58 -18.66
C ALA A 134 -2.83 0.17 -19.98
N ARG A 135 -2.17 -0.50 -20.93
CA ARG A 135 -1.91 0.06 -22.26
C ARG A 135 -3.23 0.43 -22.94
N GLY A 136 -3.31 1.64 -23.48
CA GLY A 136 -4.53 2.17 -24.10
C GLY A 136 -5.53 2.77 -23.11
N ILE A 137 -5.27 2.67 -21.79
CA ILE A 137 -6.11 3.28 -20.74
C ILE A 137 -5.39 4.47 -20.12
N ASN A 138 -4.20 4.25 -19.55
CA ASN A 138 -3.40 5.30 -18.91
C ASN A 138 -1.89 5.08 -19.13
N ARG A 139 -1.11 6.15 -18.99
CA ARG A 139 0.36 6.14 -19.05
C ARG A 139 1.03 6.56 -17.74
N ALA A 140 0.23 7.00 -16.78
CA ALA A 140 0.66 7.42 -15.47
C ALA A 140 -0.36 6.96 -14.42
N PHE A 141 0.13 6.73 -13.21
CA PHE A 141 -0.69 6.61 -12.02
C PHE A 141 -0.04 7.38 -10.88
N THR A 142 -0.86 7.92 -10.00
CA THR A 142 -0.42 8.71 -8.85
C THR A 142 -0.84 8.01 -7.58
N VAL A 143 0.10 7.84 -6.66
CA VAL A 143 -0.16 7.28 -5.33
C VAL A 143 -0.17 8.42 -4.34
N ILE A 144 -1.28 8.61 -3.62
CA ILE A 144 -1.44 9.65 -2.61
C ILE A 144 -1.86 9.07 -1.26
N SER A 145 -1.51 9.78 -0.19
CA SER A 145 -2.11 9.60 1.11
C SER A 145 -3.23 10.62 1.24
N ALA A 146 -4.43 10.17 1.60
CA ALA A 146 -5.52 11.04 2.00
C ALA A 146 -5.81 10.86 3.50
N HIS A 147 -4.78 10.63 4.33
CA HIS A 147 -4.96 10.64 5.78
C HIS A 147 -5.49 12.00 6.26
N ASP A 148 -4.92 13.07 5.71
CA ASP A 148 -5.37 14.44 5.86
C ASP A 148 -6.13 14.89 4.60
N PRO A 149 -7.07 15.85 4.71
CA PRO A 149 -7.77 16.42 3.55
C PRO A 149 -6.81 17.05 2.54
N LEU A 150 -7.03 16.79 1.24
CA LEU A 150 -6.26 17.40 0.15
C LEU A 150 -6.58 18.89 -0.01
N THR A 151 -5.62 19.64 -0.51
CA THR A 151 -5.75 21.06 -0.88
C THR A 151 -6.35 21.24 -2.27
N GLU A 152 -6.82 22.45 -2.60
CA GLU A 152 -7.36 22.77 -3.94
C GLU A 152 -6.27 22.60 -5.02
N ASP A 153 -5.01 22.96 -4.74
CA ASP A 153 -3.89 22.77 -5.67
C ASP A 153 -3.60 21.28 -5.95
N GLU A 154 -3.68 20.44 -4.92
CA GLU A 154 -3.52 18.98 -5.08
C GLU A 154 -4.66 18.39 -5.92
N PHE A 155 -5.91 18.81 -5.70
CA PHE A 155 -7.02 18.39 -6.56
C PHE A 155 -6.80 18.81 -8.02
N ASN A 156 -6.44 20.07 -8.25
CA ASN A 156 -6.17 20.58 -9.58
C ASN A 156 -5.04 19.79 -10.26
N GLY A 157 -3.96 19.49 -9.53
CA GLY A 157 -2.85 18.69 -10.04
C GLY A 157 -3.24 17.25 -10.41
N LEU A 158 -4.04 16.59 -9.57
CA LEU A 158 -4.52 15.23 -9.81
C LEU A 158 -5.42 15.16 -11.06
N VAL A 159 -6.35 16.10 -11.22
CA VAL A 159 -7.25 16.14 -12.38
C VAL A 159 -6.49 16.52 -13.65
N THR A 160 -5.57 17.47 -13.57
CA THR A 160 -4.78 17.93 -14.73
C THR A 160 -3.83 16.85 -15.25
N LEU A 161 -3.13 16.14 -14.36
CA LEU A 161 -2.25 15.03 -14.75
C LEU A 161 -3.06 13.86 -15.35
N GLY A 162 -4.23 13.58 -14.76
CA GLY A 162 -5.09 12.48 -15.16
C GLY A 162 -4.46 11.10 -14.92
N GLY A 163 -5.06 10.07 -15.52
CA GLY A 163 -4.63 8.68 -15.36
C GLY A 163 -5.34 7.97 -14.20
N THR A 164 -4.60 7.14 -13.46
CA THR A 164 -5.15 6.38 -12.33
C THR A 164 -4.69 6.99 -11.02
N ILE A 165 -5.61 7.25 -10.10
CA ILE A 165 -5.31 7.75 -8.77
C ILE A 165 -5.48 6.60 -7.78
N VAL A 166 -4.41 6.22 -7.09
CA VAL A 166 -4.46 5.26 -5.99
C VAL A 166 -4.34 6.03 -4.67
N ILE A 167 -5.34 5.85 -3.81
CA ILE A 167 -5.44 6.57 -2.54
C ILE A 167 -5.25 5.57 -1.40
N LEU A 168 -4.25 5.84 -0.58
CA LEU A 168 -4.01 5.16 0.69
C LEU A 168 -4.57 6.01 1.84
N MET A 169 -5.04 5.34 2.89
CA MET A 169 -5.55 5.99 4.11
C MET A 169 -6.73 6.95 3.90
N GLY A 170 -7.47 6.83 2.79
CA GLY A 170 -8.49 7.80 2.38
C GLY A 170 -9.92 7.54 2.85
N ILE A 171 -10.21 6.45 3.58
CA ILE A 171 -11.59 6.15 4.00
C ILE A 171 -12.18 7.26 4.90
N GLY A 172 -11.38 7.82 5.80
CA GLY A 172 -11.83 8.88 6.71
C GLY A 172 -12.10 10.23 6.03
N THR A 173 -11.44 10.49 4.90
CA THR A 173 -11.51 11.75 4.14
C THR A 173 -12.24 11.59 2.81
N LEU A 174 -12.84 10.41 2.57
CA LEU A 174 -13.48 10.05 1.30
C LEU A 174 -14.42 11.16 0.83
N GLY A 175 -15.23 11.70 1.75
CA GLY A 175 -16.13 12.85 1.59
C GLY A 175 -15.50 13.95 0.74
N HIS A 176 -14.51 14.56 1.37
CA HIS A 176 -13.71 15.65 0.88
C HIS A 176 -12.99 15.31 -0.42
N THR A 177 -12.37 14.14 -0.52
CA THR A 177 -11.60 13.75 -1.70
C THR A 177 -12.47 13.65 -2.94
N VAL A 178 -13.63 13.00 -2.84
CA VAL A 178 -14.53 12.76 -3.97
C VAL A 178 -15.17 14.07 -4.44
N GLU A 179 -15.66 14.89 -3.51
CA GLU A 179 -16.23 16.19 -3.83
C GLU A 179 -15.19 17.13 -4.45
N GLY A 180 -13.98 17.17 -3.89
CA GLY A 180 -12.88 17.97 -4.43
C GLY A 180 -12.50 17.58 -5.85
N LEU A 181 -12.35 16.28 -6.14
CA LEU A 181 -12.05 15.79 -7.49
C LEU A 181 -13.16 16.16 -8.50
N MET A 182 -14.44 16.00 -8.13
CA MET A 182 -15.56 16.39 -9.00
C MET A 182 -15.63 17.90 -9.23
N ARG A 183 -15.38 18.71 -8.19
CA ARG A 183 -15.35 20.18 -8.32
C ARG A 183 -14.27 20.65 -9.29
N HIS A 184 -13.13 19.95 -9.35
CA HIS A 184 -12.03 20.26 -10.25
C HIS A 184 -12.16 19.64 -11.65
N GLY A 185 -13.29 18.99 -11.95
CA GLY A 185 -13.63 18.53 -13.30
C GLY A 185 -13.43 17.04 -13.57
N LEU A 186 -13.13 16.23 -12.55
CA LEU A 186 -13.14 14.78 -12.73
C LEU A 186 -14.59 14.29 -12.97
N SER A 187 -14.78 13.48 -14.02
CA SER A 187 -16.11 13.00 -14.41
C SER A 187 -16.79 12.25 -13.26
N ARG A 188 -18.07 12.55 -13.04
CA ARG A 188 -18.93 11.86 -12.06
C ARG A 188 -19.02 10.35 -12.29
N GLN A 189 -18.90 9.94 -13.55
CA GLN A 189 -18.96 8.54 -13.97
C GLN A 189 -17.61 7.83 -13.88
N THR A 190 -16.54 8.51 -13.43
CA THR A 190 -15.22 7.90 -13.30
C THR A 190 -15.31 6.69 -12.38
N PRO A 191 -14.89 5.49 -12.83
CA PRO A 191 -14.93 4.29 -12.01
C PRO A 191 -14.08 4.41 -10.75
N VAL A 192 -14.60 3.87 -9.65
CA VAL A 192 -13.92 3.77 -8.36
C VAL A 192 -13.95 2.32 -7.88
N GLY A 193 -12.78 1.78 -7.55
CA GLY A 193 -12.64 0.47 -6.91
C GLY A 193 -12.08 0.66 -5.51
N THR A 194 -12.71 0.08 -4.51
CA THR A 194 -12.18 0.00 -3.14
C THR A 194 -11.89 -1.44 -2.80
N VAL A 195 -10.67 -1.72 -2.36
CA VAL A 195 -10.25 -3.04 -1.89
C VAL A 195 -9.88 -2.94 -0.41
N GLU A 196 -10.72 -3.52 0.44
CA GLU A 196 -10.52 -3.62 1.89
C GLU A 196 -9.76 -4.90 2.22
N ASN A 197 -8.88 -4.85 3.23
CA ASN A 197 -8.14 -6.01 3.74
C ASN A 197 -7.48 -6.85 2.63
N GLY A 198 -6.83 -6.18 1.68
CA GLY A 198 -6.20 -6.84 0.53
C GLY A 198 -5.28 -7.99 0.94
N TYR A 199 -5.43 -9.14 0.27
CA TYR A 199 -4.74 -10.40 0.54
C TYR A 199 -5.04 -11.08 1.90
N CYS A 200 -5.98 -10.56 2.68
CA CYS A 200 -6.48 -11.23 3.88
C CYS A 200 -7.70 -12.10 3.55
N ALA A 201 -8.02 -13.05 4.43
CA ALA A 201 -9.18 -13.93 4.27
C ALA A 201 -10.52 -13.18 4.21
N ASP A 202 -10.58 -11.98 4.78
CA ASP A 202 -11.75 -11.09 4.79
C ASP A 202 -11.64 -9.94 3.77
N GLN A 203 -10.85 -10.12 2.70
CA GLN A 203 -10.76 -9.16 1.59
C GLN A 203 -12.15 -8.87 1.01
N ARG A 204 -12.46 -7.59 0.80
CA ARG A 204 -13.70 -7.14 0.14
C ARG A 204 -13.37 -6.19 -0.99
N VAL A 205 -14.09 -6.35 -2.11
CA VAL A 205 -13.97 -5.49 -3.29
C VAL A 205 -15.31 -4.82 -3.54
N THR A 206 -15.28 -3.50 -3.62
CA THR A 206 -16.45 -2.67 -3.90
C THR A 206 -16.17 -1.81 -5.11
N LEU A 207 -17.01 -1.92 -6.15
CA LEU A 207 -16.93 -1.12 -7.35
C LEU A 207 -18.08 -0.11 -7.37
N SER A 208 -17.80 1.13 -7.77
CA SER A 208 -18.79 2.20 -7.91
C SER A 208 -18.35 3.21 -8.97
N GLN A 209 -19.15 4.26 -9.13
CA GLN A 209 -18.75 5.48 -9.81
C GLN A 209 -18.43 6.57 -8.78
N LEU A 210 -17.76 7.63 -9.22
CA LEU A 210 -17.29 8.71 -8.36
C LEU A 210 -18.45 9.43 -7.64
N ASP A 211 -19.59 9.65 -8.30
CA ASP A 211 -20.76 10.27 -7.67
C ASP A 211 -21.52 9.35 -6.69
N ALA A 212 -21.44 8.04 -6.88
CA ALA A 212 -22.12 7.04 -6.07
C ALA A 212 -21.30 6.53 -4.87
N VAL A 213 -19.97 6.77 -4.88
CA VAL A 213 -19.05 6.16 -3.91
C VAL A 213 -19.39 6.49 -2.45
N HIS A 214 -19.94 7.68 -2.16
CA HIS A 214 -20.38 8.04 -0.81
C HIS A 214 -21.51 7.17 -0.30
N THR A 215 -22.55 7.02 -1.13
CA THR A 215 -23.69 6.18 -0.80
C THR A 215 -23.27 4.72 -0.69
N VAL A 216 -22.43 4.25 -1.60
CA VAL A 216 -21.89 2.88 -1.56
C VAL A 216 -21.04 2.67 -0.31
N ALA A 217 -20.20 3.63 0.07
CA ALA A 217 -19.36 3.55 1.25
C ALA A 217 -20.18 3.44 2.54
N ALA A 218 -21.23 4.25 2.66
CA ALA A 218 -22.12 4.23 3.82
C ALA A 218 -22.95 2.93 3.89
N THR A 219 -23.52 2.49 2.77
CA THR A 219 -24.37 1.29 2.70
C THR A 219 -23.57 0.00 2.91
N GLN A 220 -22.40 -0.11 2.28
CA GLN A 220 -21.51 -1.27 2.42
C GLN A 220 -20.57 -1.18 3.63
N ARG A 221 -20.66 -0.09 4.40
CA ARG A 221 -19.88 0.17 5.62
C ARG A 221 -18.39 -0.06 5.41
N LEU A 222 -17.81 0.62 4.42
CA LEU A 222 -16.39 0.49 4.12
C LEU A 222 -15.52 0.86 5.34
N ARG A 223 -14.43 0.13 5.54
CA ARG A 223 -13.53 0.25 6.68
C ARG A 223 -12.07 0.21 6.24
N SER A 224 -11.22 0.85 7.03
CA SER A 224 -9.78 0.72 6.90
C SER A 224 -9.28 -0.61 7.49
N PRO A 225 -8.17 -1.18 6.98
CA PRO A 225 -7.37 -0.70 5.85
C PRO A 225 -8.03 -0.97 4.50
N ALA A 226 -8.02 0.04 3.62
CA ALA A 226 -8.49 -0.10 2.25
C ALA A 226 -7.61 0.72 1.29
N VAL A 227 -7.54 0.25 0.05
CA VAL A 227 -6.93 0.96 -1.08
C VAL A 227 -8.04 1.35 -2.03
N LEU A 228 -8.14 2.65 -2.32
CA LEU A 228 -9.08 3.17 -3.31
C LEU A 228 -8.34 3.43 -4.62
N VAL A 229 -8.96 3.07 -5.73
CA VAL A 229 -8.45 3.26 -7.08
C VAL A 229 -9.51 4.03 -7.86
N ILE A 230 -9.15 5.18 -8.40
CA ILE A 230 -10.03 6.01 -9.22
C ILE A 230 -9.43 6.05 -10.62
N GLY A 231 -10.22 5.64 -11.62
CA GLY A 231 -9.84 5.69 -13.02
C GLY A 231 -10.34 4.51 -13.83
N GLU A 232 -10.19 4.61 -15.13
CA GLU A 232 -10.72 3.65 -16.12
C GLU A 232 -10.21 2.22 -15.95
N VAL A 233 -9.03 2.02 -15.35
CA VAL A 233 -8.47 0.69 -15.06
C VAL A 233 -9.34 -0.17 -14.14
N VAL A 234 -10.21 0.45 -13.33
CA VAL A 234 -11.15 -0.27 -12.45
C VAL A 234 -12.13 -1.12 -13.26
N LYS A 235 -12.44 -0.76 -14.52
CA LYS A 235 -13.28 -1.56 -15.42
C LYS A 235 -12.69 -2.92 -15.77
N LEU A 236 -11.40 -3.14 -15.47
CA LEU A 236 -10.71 -4.42 -15.68
C LEU A 236 -10.81 -5.39 -14.48
N ALA A 237 -11.44 -4.97 -13.37
CA ALA A 237 -11.57 -5.80 -12.18
C ALA A 237 -12.13 -7.19 -12.52
N SER A 238 -11.50 -8.25 -12.01
CA SER A 238 -11.87 -9.64 -12.32
C SER A 238 -13.23 -10.07 -11.73
N ASN A 239 -13.83 -9.24 -10.86
CA ASN A 239 -15.09 -9.52 -10.14
C ASN A 239 -16.20 -8.48 -10.41
N GLY A 240 -16.18 -7.79 -11.56
CA GLY A 240 -17.43 -7.21 -12.06
C GLY A 240 -18.43 -8.34 -12.35
N PRO A 241 -19.77 -8.10 -12.36
CA PRO A 241 -20.67 -9.07 -12.97
C PRO A 241 -20.11 -9.44 -14.35
N GLU A 242 -20.16 -10.71 -14.75
CA GLU A 242 -19.81 -11.15 -16.10
C GLU A 242 -20.75 -10.48 -17.12
N THR A 243 -20.56 -9.20 -17.37
CA THR A 243 -21.10 -8.50 -18.51
C THR A 243 -20.04 -8.62 -19.60
N GLY A 244 -20.47 -8.96 -20.82
CA GLY A 244 -19.58 -9.20 -21.96
C GLY A 244 -18.61 -8.04 -22.29
N GLU A 245 -18.75 -6.88 -21.63
CA GLU A 245 -17.86 -5.74 -21.73
C GLU A 245 -16.50 -5.95 -21.06
N ALA A 246 -16.42 -6.61 -19.90
CA ALA A 246 -15.13 -6.88 -19.22
C ALA A 246 -14.23 -7.79 -20.07
N SER A 247 -14.81 -8.82 -20.68
CA SER A 247 -14.14 -9.72 -21.64
C SER A 247 -13.73 -8.98 -22.93
N ALA A 248 -14.49 -7.98 -23.38
CA ALA A 248 -14.15 -7.18 -24.55
C ALA A 248 -13.03 -6.15 -24.27
N VAL A 249 -12.93 -5.61 -23.05
CA VAL A 249 -11.80 -4.74 -22.66
C VAL A 249 -10.54 -5.58 -22.45
N TYR A 250 -10.61 -6.72 -21.74
CA TYR A 250 -9.48 -7.65 -21.62
C TYR A 250 -9.03 -8.14 -23.00
N GLY A 251 -9.99 -8.47 -23.88
CA GLY A 251 -9.74 -8.79 -25.28
C GLY A 251 -9.01 -7.68 -26.02
N ARG A 252 -9.44 -6.41 -25.89
CA ARG A 252 -8.75 -5.26 -26.50
C ARG A 252 -7.35 -4.99 -25.91
N VAL A 253 -7.15 -5.19 -24.61
CA VAL A 253 -5.84 -5.05 -23.95
C VAL A 253 -4.88 -6.14 -24.46
N LEU A 254 -5.34 -7.39 -24.55
CA LEU A 254 -4.57 -8.49 -25.13
C LEU A 254 -4.29 -8.28 -26.62
N GLN A 255 -5.26 -7.77 -27.39
CA GLN A 255 -5.11 -7.48 -28.81
C GLN A 255 -4.10 -6.35 -29.04
N ALA A 256 -4.15 -5.27 -28.24
CA ALA A 256 -3.16 -4.19 -28.26
C ALA A 256 -1.78 -4.60 -27.74
N ALA A 257 -1.70 -5.62 -26.88
CA ALA A 257 -0.43 -6.23 -26.47
C ALA A 257 0.16 -7.09 -27.60
N SER A 258 -0.68 -7.86 -28.31
CA SER A 258 -0.27 -8.72 -29.44
C SER A 258 0.13 -7.94 -30.70
N ALA A 259 -0.55 -6.83 -31.00
CA ALA A 259 -0.25 -5.97 -32.16
C ALA A 259 1.06 -5.18 -32.02
N ALA A 260 1.64 -5.15 -30.81
CA ALA A 260 2.93 -4.54 -30.52
C ALA A 260 4.08 -5.55 -30.50
N ALA A 261 3.83 -6.85 -30.76
CA ALA A 261 4.88 -7.81 -30.99
C ALA A 261 5.55 -7.47 -32.33
N PHE A 262 6.81 -7.05 -32.29
CA PHE A 262 7.59 -6.75 -33.48
C PHE A 262 7.59 -7.95 -34.44
N PRO A 263 7.59 -7.72 -35.78
CA PRO A 263 7.84 -8.80 -36.71
C PRO A 263 9.19 -9.42 -36.37
N THR A 264 9.19 -10.73 -36.12
CA THR A 264 10.40 -11.56 -36.05
C THR A 264 11.27 -11.20 -37.25
N ALA A 265 12.39 -10.53 -36.99
CA ALA A 265 13.42 -10.33 -37.99
C ALA A 265 13.94 -11.73 -38.34
N ALA A 266 13.59 -12.20 -39.54
CA ALA A 266 14.20 -13.36 -40.14
C ALA A 266 15.71 -13.05 -40.31
N LEU A 267 16.55 -13.88 -39.68
CA LEU A 267 17.95 -14.03 -40.05
C LEU A 267 18.03 -14.92 -41.30
#